data_AF-A0A7I4YIW9-F1
#
_entry.id   AF-A0A7I4YIW9-F1
#
_cell.length_a   1.000
_cell.length_b   1.000
_cell.length_c   1.000
_cell.angle_alpha   90.00
_cell.angle_beta   90.00
_cell.angle_gamma   90.00
#
_symmetry.space_group_name_H-M   'P 1'
#
loop_
_entity.id
_entity.type
_entity.pdbx_description
1 polymer ?
#
loop_
_entity_poly.entity_id
_entity_poly.type
_entity_poly.pdbx_seq_one_letter_code
_entity_poly.pdbx_strand_id
1 'polypeptide(L)'
;MESRLPMAKKRTGIKADYVRLTVKIELADSHPFTSSDFKLFVSESVKRVLGTCGPQVEIAGYDESTSKGSIIVAGEDAQLVWASLTISGQYNGQYRTRNVAAHFFSLTEYEAEEDFVLTPVF
;
A
#
# COMPACT_ATOMS: atom_id res chain seq x y z
N MET A 1 29.76 10.93 24.84
CA MET A 1 30.12 10.12 23.66
C MET A 1 28.87 9.34 23.27
N GLU A 2 28.04 9.89 22.39
CA GLU A 2 26.86 9.17 21.88
C GLU A 2 27.34 8.18 20.81
N SER A 3 27.24 6.89 21.12
CA SER A 3 27.41 5.83 20.14
C SER A 3 26.21 5.84 19.19
N ARG A 4 26.38 6.48 18.02
CA ARG A 4 25.51 6.25 16.87
C ARG A 4 25.69 4.79 16.44
N LEU A 5 24.80 3.92 16.90
CA LEU A 5 24.67 2.57 16.36
C LEU A 5 24.44 2.72 14.85
N PRO A 6 25.19 2.01 14.00
CA PRO A 6 24.91 2.02 12.57
C PRO A 6 23.49 1.46 12.37
N MET A 7 22.59 2.26 11.79
CA MET A 7 21.28 1.79 11.39
C MET A 7 21.46 0.55 10.53
N ALA A 8 20.94 -0.59 11.00
CA ALA A 8 20.97 -1.82 10.23
C ALA A 8 20.27 -1.54 8.90
N LYS A 9 21.02 -1.58 7.79
CA LYS A 9 20.43 -1.54 6.44
C LYS A 9 19.43 -2.67 6.36
N LYS A 10 18.13 -2.36 6.27
CA LYS A 10 17.09 -3.35 5.96
C LYS A 10 17.53 -4.04 4.68
N ARG A 11 17.73 -5.35 4.73
CA ARG A 11 18.04 -6.14 3.54
C ARG A 11 16.76 -6.26 2.72
N THR A 12 16.57 -5.36 1.78
CA THR A 12 15.41 -5.37 0.88
C THR A 12 15.82 -6.03 -0.42
N GLY A 13 14.98 -6.90 -0.95
CA GLY A 13 15.21 -7.52 -2.26
C GLY A 13 15.05 -6.53 -3.42
N ILE A 14 14.37 -5.40 -3.16
CA ILE A 14 14.07 -4.34 -4.11
C ILE A 14 15.12 -3.24 -3.94
N LYS A 15 15.80 -2.91 -5.04
CA LYS A 15 16.86 -1.88 -5.09
C LYS A 15 16.38 -0.52 -5.57
N ALA A 16 15.19 -0.45 -6.15
CA ALA A 16 14.60 0.79 -6.64
C ALA A 16 14.20 1.72 -5.49
N ASP A 17 14.27 3.03 -5.72
CA ASP A 17 13.87 4.04 -4.74
C ASP A 17 12.37 3.93 -4.44
N TYR A 18 11.57 3.82 -5.50
CA TYR A 18 10.13 3.66 -5.42
C TYR A 18 9.66 2.49 -6.29
N VAL A 19 8.51 1.94 -5.90
CA VAL A 19 7.82 0.93 -6.68
C VAL A 19 6.34 1.25 -6.76
N ARG A 20 5.72 0.91 -7.89
CA ARG A 20 4.26 0.80 -8.02
C ARG A 20 3.87 -0.64 -7.76
N LEU A 21 3.21 -0.85 -6.64
CA LEU A 21 2.50 -2.07 -6.34
C LEU A 21 1.11 -2.01 -6.99
N THR A 22 0.87 -2.88 -7.97
CA THR A 22 -0.47 -3.08 -8.50
C THR A 22 -1.12 -4.26 -7.77
N VAL A 23 -2.29 -4.02 -7.21
CA VAL A 23 -3.08 -5.04 -6.53
C VAL A 23 -4.42 -5.22 -7.21
N LYS A 24 -4.89 -6.46 -7.30
CA LYS A 24 -6.26 -6.77 -7.71
C LYS A 24 -7.11 -6.99 -6.47
N ILE A 25 -8.26 -6.31 -6.42
CA ILE A 25 -9.23 -6.41 -5.34
C ILE A 25 -10.30 -7.42 -5.73
N GLU A 26 -10.60 -8.31 -4.79
CA GLU A 26 -11.70 -9.26 -4.88
C GLU A 26 -12.58 -9.15 -3.65
N LEU A 27 -13.89 -9.17 -3.85
CA LEU A 27 -14.90 -9.02 -2.81
C LEU A 27 -15.85 -10.21 -2.87
N ALA A 28 -16.34 -10.62 -1.71
CA ALA A 28 -17.31 -11.72 -1.62
C ALA A 28 -18.73 -11.32 -2.07
N ASP A 29 -18.97 -10.01 -2.29
CA ASP A 29 -20.27 -9.47 -2.63
C ASP A 29 -20.20 -8.63 -3.91
N SER A 30 -21.36 -8.35 -4.52
CA SER A 30 -21.47 -7.64 -5.80
C SER A 30 -21.63 -6.13 -5.68
N HIS A 31 -21.50 -5.54 -4.48
CA HIS A 31 -21.63 -4.10 -4.33
C HIS A 31 -20.42 -3.40 -4.96
N PRO A 32 -20.62 -2.21 -5.56
CA PRO A 32 -19.53 -1.42 -6.09
C PRO A 32 -18.40 -1.23 -5.07
N PHE A 33 -17.18 -1.21 -5.58
CA PHE A 33 -16.00 -0.85 -4.81
C PHE A 33 -15.30 0.24 -5.60
N THR A 34 -15.30 1.44 -5.01
CA THR A 34 -14.92 2.66 -5.71
C THR A 34 -13.46 3.00 -5.46
N SER A 35 -12.95 4.00 -6.18
CA SER A 35 -11.63 4.58 -5.86
C SER A 35 -11.52 5.07 -4.41
N SER A 36 -12.61 5.59 -3.84
CA SER A 36 -12.65 6.03 -2.44
C SER A 36 -12.54 4.85 -1.47
N ASP A 37 -13.24 3.75 -1.75
CA ASP A 37 -13.11 2.51 -0.98
C ASP A 37 -11.69 1.95 -1.03
N PHE A 38 -11.06 1.98 -2.21
CA PHE A 38 -9.67 1.56 -2.36
C PHE A 38 -8.72 2.38 -1.49
N LYS A 39 -8.86 3.72 -1.52
CA LYS A 39 -8.03 4.61 -0.71
C LYS A 39 -8.20 4.34 0.78
N LEU A 40 -9.44 4.17 1.23
CA LEU A 40 -9.77 3.86 2.61
C LEU A 40 -9.20 2.49 3.03
N PHE A 41 -9.39 1.47 2.20
CA PHE A 41 -8.85 0.14 2.47
C PHE A 41 -7.33 0.15 2.62
N VAL A 42 -6.62 0.84 1.73
CA VAL A 42 -5.15 0.93 1.79
C VAL A 42 -4.71 1.67 3.06
N SER A 43 -5.30 2.83 3.36
CA SER A 43 -4.93 3.62 4.53
C SER A 43 -5.22 2.89 5.84
N GLU A 44 -6.40 2.28 5.96
CA GLU A 44 -6.78 1.48 7.12
C GLU A 44 -5.87 0.26 7.28
N SER A 45 -5.50 -0.41 6.18
CA SER A 45 -4.62 -1.58 6.22
C SER A 45 -3.24 -1.25 6.73
N VAL A 46 -2.60 -0.23 6.16
CA VAL A 46 -1.28 0.23 6.59
C VAL A 46 -1.34 0.66 8.05
N LYS A 47 -2.32 1.48 8.43
CA LYS A 47 -2.45 1.98 9.82
C LYS A 47 -2.73 0.86 10.82
N ARG A 48 -3.59 -0.10 10.47
CA ARG A 48 -3.99 -1.20 11.36
C ARG A 48 -2.86 -2.18 11.60
N VAL A 49 -2.10 -2.52 10.57
CA VAL A 49 -1.05 -3.55 10.64
C VAL A 49 0.30 -2.97 11.02
N LEU A 50 0.66 -1.80 10.49
CA LEU A 50 1.99 -1.19 10.65
C LEU A 50 1.99 0.01 11.63
N GLY A 51 0.82 0.43 12.10
CA GLY A 51 0.65 1.55 13.02
C GLY A 51 0.62 2.92 12.34
N THR A 52 0.42 3.96 13.14
CA THR A 52 0.36 5.37 12.66
C THR A 52 1.69 5.88 12.11
N CYS A 53 2.80 5.27 12.49
CA CYS A 53 4.13 5.58 11.95
C CYS A 53 4.53 4.61 10.83
N GLY A 54 3.55 3.96 10.19
CA GLY A 54 3.78 3.05 9.06
C GLY A 54 4.34 3.77 7.83
N PRO A 55 4.74 3.01 6.79
CA PRO A 55 5.27 3.55 5.55
C PRO A 55 4.33 4.57 4.91
N GLN A 56 4.91 5.62 4.32
CA GLN A 56 4.16 6.54 3.48
C GLN A 56 3.83 5.86 2.15
N VAL A 57 2.61 6.05 1.67
CA VAL A 57 2.15 5.48 0.41
C VAL A 57 1.38 6.54 -0.37
N GLU A 58 1.51 6.53 -1.69
CA GLU A 58 0.68 7.33 -2.59
C GLU A 58 -0.27 6.39 -3.33
N ILE A 59 -1.57 6.71 -3.33
CA ILE A 59 -2.56 5.93 -4.07
C ILE A 59 -2.75 6.57 -5.45
N ALA A 60 -2.04 6.04 -6.44
CA ALA A 60 -1.99 6.58 -7.81
C ALA A 60 -3.31 6.38 -8.58
N GLY A 61 -4.14 5.42 -8.19
CA GLY A 61 -5.47 5.24 -8.78
C GLY A 61 -6.07 3.86 -8.56
N TYR A 62 -7.34 3.74 -8.91
CA TYR A 62 -8.08 2.48 -8.91
C TYR A 62 -8.96 2.42 -10.16
N ASP A 63 -8.83 1.35 -10.93
CA ASP A 63 -9.67 1.05 -12.08
C ASP A 63 -10.74 0.04 -11.67
N GLU A 64 -11.97 0.53 -11.56
CA GLU A 64 -13.15 -0.26 -11.14
C GLU A 64 -13.49 -1.36 -12.15
N SER A 65 -13.18 -1.17 -13.45
CA SER A 65 -13.50 -2.13 -14.51
C SER A 65 -12.64 -3.39 -14.43
N THR A 66 -11.38 -3.25 -14.02
CA THR A 66 -10.45 -4.36 -13.85
C THR A 66 -10.26 -4.77 -12.39
N SER A 67 -10.86 -4.00 -11.47
CA SER A 67 -10.71 -4.08 -10.02
C SER A 67 -9.24 -3.99 -9.57
N LYS A 68 -8.44 -3.17 -10.26
CA LYS A 68 -7.00 -3.03 -9.98
C LYS A 68 -6.68 -1.65 -9.43
N GLY A 69 -5.88 -1.62 -8.36
CA GLY A 69 -5.38 -0.39 -7.75
C GLY A 69 -3.87 -0.30 -7.81
N SER A 70 -3.36 0.94 -7.90
CA SER A 70 -1.94 1.26 -7.92
C SER A 70 -1.55 2.02 -6.66
N ILE A 71 -0.50 1.54 -5.99
CA ILE A 71 0.06 2.12 -4.76
C ILE A 71 1.54 2.36 -5.00
N ILE A 72 2.02 3.58 -4.84
CA ILE A 72 3.44 3.92 -4.91
C ILE A 72 3.99 3.98 -3.48
N VAL A 73 5.13 3.36 -3.27
CA VAL A 73 5.78 3.24 -1.96
C VAL A 73 7.30 3.18 -2.16
N ALA A 74 8.06 3.56 -1.14
CA ALA A 74 9.50 3.29 -1.11
C ALA A 74 9.79 1.80 -1.33
N GLY A 75 10.78 1.49 -2.16
CA GLY A 75 11.11 0.11 -2.52
C GLY A 75 11.42 -0.76 -1.30
N GLU A 76 12.01 -0.17 -0.26
CA GLU A 76 12.33 -0.87 0.98
C GLU A 76 11.11 -1.28 1.83
N ASP A 77 9.98 -0.60 1.65
CA ASP A 77 8.75 -0.83 2.42
C ASP A 77 7.66 -1.56 1.61
N ALA A 78 7.91 -1.84 0.34
CA ALA A 78 6.93 -2.47 -0.56
C ALA A 78 6.40 -3.81 -0.03
N GLN A 79 7.27 -4.63 0.55
CA GLN A 79 6.88 -5.91 1.15
C GLN A 79 5.99 -5.72 2.39
N LEU A 80 6.25 -4.69 3.20
CA LEU A 80 5.44 -4.38 4.38
C LEU A 80 4.06 -3.90 3.98
N VAL A 81 3.97 -3.01 2.98
CA VAL A 81 2.69 -2.53 2.46
C VAL A 81 1.90 -3.68 1.85
N TRP A 82 2.50 -4.52 1.01
CA TRP A 82 1.82 -5.69 0.46
C TRP A 82 1.32 -6.65 1.54
N ALA A 83 2.15 -6.96 2.54
CA ALA A 83 1.75 -7.80 3.66
C ALA A 83 0.56 -7.20 4.43
N SER A 84 0.56 -5.88 4.67
CA SER A 84 -0.53 -5.20 5.37
C SER A 84 -1.88 -5.37 4.65
N LEU A 85 -1.91 -5.22 3.32
CA LEU A 85 -3.12 -5.38 2.51
C LEU A 85 -3.64 -6.83 2.55
N THR A 86 -2.72 -7.79 2.50
CA THR A 86 -3.06 -9.23 2.52
C THR A 86 -3.60 -9.65 3.89
N ILE A 87 -3.04 -9.12 4.98
CA ILE A 87 -3.42 -9.44 6.35
C ILE A 87 -4.76 -8.82 6.74
N SER A 88 -5.06 -7.59 6.30
CA SER A 88 -6.26 -6.87 6.72
C SER A 88 -7.55 -7.65 6.51
N GLY A 89 -7.69 -8.28 5.32
CA GLY A 89 -8.81 -9.15 4.94
C GLY A 89 -10.21 -8.50 4.97
N GLN A 90 -10.32 -7.28 5.48
CA GLN A 90 -11.54 -6.58 5.83
C GLN A 90 -11.29 -5.07 5.81
N TYR A 91 -12.30 -4.29 5.46
CA TYR A 91 -12.27 -2.83 5.58
C TYR A 91 -13.64 -2.29 5.99
N ASN A 92 -13.65 -1.13 6.64
CA ASN A 92 -14.90 -0.48 7.06
C ASN A 92 -15.41 0.44 5.95
N GLY A 93 -16.06 -0.17 4.95
CA GLY A 93 -16.74 0.57 3.89
C GLY A 93 -17.88 1.43 4.43
N GLN A 94 -18.38 2.33 3.58
CA GLN A 94 -19.36 3.37 3.95
C GLN A 94 -20.61 2.85 4.69
N TYR A 95 -21.04 1.62 4.42
CA TYR A 95 -22.29 1.07 4.95
C TYR A 95 -22.12 -0.13 5.87
N ARG A 96 -20.97 -0.82 5.80
CA ARG A 96 -20.67 -2.04 6.57
C ARG A 96 -19.21 -2.42 6.44
N THR A 97 -18.73 -3.23 7.38
CA THR A 97 -17.50 -4.00 7.21
C THR A 97 -17.66 -5.00 6.07
N ARG A 98 -16.72 -5.00 5.13
CA ARG A 98 -16.70 -5.91 3.97
C ARG A 98 -15.43 -6.74 3.98
N ASN A 99 -15.57 -8.02 3.65
CA ASN A 99 -14.43 -8.91 3.43
C ASN A 99 -13.82 -8.60 2.06
N VAL A 100 -12.51 -8.38 2.05
CA VAL A 100 -11.76 -8.00 0.87
C VAL A 100 -10.48 -8.82 0.79
N ALA A 101 -10.21 -9.38 -0.38
CA ALA A 101 -8.95 -10.03 -0.70
C ALA A 101 -8.14 -9.11 -1.62
N ALA A 102 -6.92 -8.78 -1.20
CA ALA A 102 -5.97 -8.03 -2.01
C ALA A 102 -4.94 -9.00 -2.58
N HIS A 103 -4.97 -9.18 -3.90
CA HIS A 103 -4.04 -10.05 -4.61
C HIS A 103 -2.90 -9.23 -5.19
N PHE A 104 -1.67 -9.70 -4.98
CA PHE A 104 -0.54 -9.16 -5.73
C PHE A 104 -0.76 -9.37 -7.22
N PHE A 105 -0.72 -8.29 -8.00
CA PHE A 105 -0.86 -8.37 -9.46
C PHE A 105 0.48 -8.15 -10.15
N SER A 106 1.13 -7.02 -9.87
CA SER A 106 2.45 -6.71 -10.42
C SER A 106 3.19 -5.69 -9.57
N LEU A 107 4.51 -5.61 -9.79
CA LEU A 107 5.37 -4.58 -9.24
C LEU A 107 6.16 -3.94 -10.39
N THR A 108 6.23 -2.62 -10.39
CA THR A 108 7.02 -1.86 -11.37
C THR A 108 7.97 -0.95 -10.60
N GLU A 109 9.24 -0.97 -10.96
CA GLU A 109 10.30 -0.18 -10.33
C GLU A 109 10.41 1.21 -10.95
N TYR A 110 10.69 2.22 -10.12
CA TYR A 110 10.92 3.60 -10.52
C TYR A 110 12.18 4.12 -9.84
N GLU A 111 12.97 4.89 -10.58
CA GLU A 111 13.99 5.76 -10.00
C GLU A 111 13.35 7.11 -9.68
N ALA A 112 13.73 7.70 -8.55
CA ALA A 112 13.20 9.01 -8.18
C ALA A 112 13.75 10.10 -9.13
N GLU A 113 12.88 10.87 -9.77
CA GLU A 113 13.28 12.20 -10.28
C GLU A 113 13.40 13.17 -9.08
N GLU A 114 14.24 14.21 -9.18
CA GLU A 114 14.68 15.06 -8.05
C GLU A 114 13.54 15.66 -7.18
N ASP A 115 12.29 15.70 -7.68
CA ASP A 115 11.13 16.31 -7.03
C ASP A 115 10.01 15.33 -6.61
N PHE A 116 10.22 14.00 -6.67
CA PHE A 116 9.18 13.04 -6.30
C PHE A 116 9.07 12.87 -4.77
N VAL A 117 7.97 13.34 -4.18
CA VAL A 117 7.69 13.21 -2.74
C VAL A 117 6.40 12.44 -2.52
N LEU A 118 6.48 11.32 -1.80
CA LEU A 118 5.30 10.60 -1.34
C LEU A 118 4.50 11.48 -0.37
N THR A 119 3.23 11.71 -0.66
CA THR A 119 2.32 12.42 0.23
C THR A 119 1.85 11.50 1.35
N PRO A 120 1.80 11.97 2.61
CA PRO A 120 1.18 11.22 3.69
C PRO A 120 -0.30 11.00 3.46
N VAL A 121 -0.81 9.82 3.88
CA VAL A 121 -2.25 9.48 3.79
C VAL A 121 -3.02 9.88 5.05
N PHE A 122 -2.47 10.81 5.86
CA PHE A 122 -3.09 11.23 7.13
C PHE A 122 -4.01 12.44 6.96
#